data_AF-A0A6G8S751-F1
#
_entry.id   AF-A0A6G8S751-F1
#
_cell.length_a   1.000
_cell.length_b   1.000
_cell.length_c   1.000
_cell.angle_alpha   90.00
_cell.angle_beta   90.00
_cell.angle_gamma   90.00
#
_symmetry.space_group_name_H-M   'P 1'
#
loop_
_entity.id
_entity.type
_entity.pdbx_description
1 polymer ?
#
loop_
_entity_poly.entity_id
_entity_poly.type
_entity_poly.pdbx_seq_one_letter_code
_entity_poly.pdbx_strand_id
1 'polypeptide(L)'
;MKAFILNFAKVIEHNAKIYASIIVGLVACLLLLVGEAVHVQVLVESMTGQNHQAIAQAVEPLTMRYSLTRYALMALAMVWSISEYKKTKKKFGL
;
A
#
# COMPACT_ATOMS: atom_id res chain seq x y z
N MET A 1 -11.17 -10.52 26.75
CA MET A 1 -10.65 -9.32 26.04
C MET A 1 -9.35 -8.76 26.63
N LYS A 2 -9.21 -8.54 27.96
CA LYS A 2 -7.97 -7.99 28.55
C LYS A 2 -6.69 -8.78 28.20
N ALA A 3 -6.72 -10.10 28.33
CA ALA A 3 -5.56 -10.95 28.00
C ALA A 3 -5.17 -10.91 26.51
N PHE A 4 -6.14 -10.74 25.62
CA PHE A 4 -5.88 -10.61 24.18
C PHE A 4 -5.15 -9.31 23.85
N ILE A 5 -5.62 -8.18 24.40
CA ILE A 5 -4.98 -6.86 24.20
C ILE A 5 -3.55 -6.86 24.78
N LEU A 6 -3.37 -7.44 25.97
CA LEU A 6 -2.06 -7.52 26.63
C LEU A 6 -1.06 -8.38 25.82
N ASN A 7 -1.50 -9.54 25.32
CA ASN A 7 -0.67 -10.40 24.48
C ASN A 7 -0.36 -9.75 23.13
N PHE A 8 -1.32 -9.05 22.53
CA PHE A 8 -1.14 -8.30 21.29
C PHE A 8 -0.11 -7.19 21.44
N ALA A 9 -0.22 -6.37 22.49
CA ALA A 9 0.74 -5.30 22.80
C ALA A 9 2.16 -5.88 22.99
N LYS A 10 2.29 -6.96 23.77
CA LYS A 10 3.58 -7.62 24.01
C LYS A 10 4.25 -8.15 22.73
N VAL A 11 3.47 -8.71 21.81
CA VAL A 11 3.98 -9.20 20.51
C VAL A 11 4.44 -8.03 19.63
N ILE A 12 3.70 -6.94 19.65
CA ILE A 12 3.95 -5.77 18.82
C ILE A 12 5.16 -4.98 19.31
N GLU A 13 5.29 -4.76 20.62
CA GLU A 13 6.45 -4.11 21.24
C GLU A 13 7.74 -4.87 20.95
N HIS A 14 7.67 -6.19 20.80
CA HIS A 14 8.85 -7.02 20.59
C HIS A 14 9.24 -7.24 19.13
N ASN A 15 8.35 -6.93 18.17
CA ASN A 15 8.66 -7.05 16.76
C ASN A 15 8.33 -5.77 15.98
N ALA A 16 9.33 -4.88 15.91
CA ALA A 16 9.29 -3.66 15.12
C ALA A 16 8.97 -3.89 13.63
N LYS A 17 9.17 -5.10 13.09
CA LYS A 17 8.84 -5.42 11.69
C LYS A 17 7.34 -5.38 11.42
N ILE A 18 6.50 -5.58 12.44
CA ILE A 18 5.04 -5.46 12.32
C ILE A 18 4.68 -4.02 11.92
N TYR A 19 5.23 -3.03 12.62
CA TYR A 19 5.05 -1.62 12.27
C TYR A 19 5.76 -1.24 10.97
N ALA A 20 6.98 -1.73 10.76
CA ALA A 20 7.73 -1.45 9.54
C ALA A 20 6.97 -1.88 8.28
N SER A 21 6.28 -3.02 8.31
CA SER A 21 5.49 -3.50 7.16
C SER A 21 4.36 -2.53 6.78
N ILE A 22 3.71 -1.91 7.77
CA ILE A 22 2.66 -0.92 7.56
C ILE A 22 3.27 0.37 6.98
N ILE A 23 4.37 0.85 7.56
CA ILE A 23 5.06 2.06 7.10
C ILE A 23 5.54 1.88 5.65
N VAL A 24 6.16 0.73 5.34
CA VAL A 24 6.61 0.41 3.98
C VAL A 24 5.44 0.39 3.01
N GLY A 25 4.29 -0.19 3.39
CA GLY A 25 3.08 -0.17 2.58
C GLY A 25 2.59 1.25 2.28
N LEU A 26 2.56 2.12 3.30
CA LEU A 26 2.15 3.52 3.15
C LEU A 26 3.11 4.31 2.25
N VAL A 27 4.42 4.20 2.49
CA VAL A 27 5.44 4.89 1.68
C VAL A 27 5.39 4.42 0.24
N ALA A 28 5.23 3.11 -0.01
CA ALA A 28 5.10 2.57 -1.35
C ALA A 28 3.84 3.09 -2.07
N CYS A 29 2.70 3.19 -1.36
CA CYS A 29 1.49 3.80 -1.89
C CYS A 29 1.67 5.28 -2.26
N LEU A 30 2.41 6.04 -1.46
CA LEU A 30 2.73 7.45 -1.75
C LEU A 30 3.63 7.57 -2.99
N LEU A 31 4.65 6.72 -3.11
CA LEU A 31 5.51 6.69 -4.29
C LEU A 31 4.73 6.35 -5.57
N LEU A 32 3.78 5.41 -5.50
CA LEU A 32 2.88 5.11 -6.62
C LEU A 32 2.02 6.31 -7.01
N LEU A 33 1.58 7.11 -6.04
CA LEU A 33 0.78 8.31 -6.33
C LEU A 33 1.61 9.39 -7.04
N VAL A 34 2.87 9.57 -6.64
CA VAL A 34 3.81 10.44 -7.36
C VAL A 34 4.08 9.90 -8.77
N GLY A 35 4.32 8.60 -8.90
CA GLY A 35 4.52 7.95 -10.20
C GLY A 35 3.31 8.08 -11.12
N GLU A 36 2.10 7.94 -10.60
CA GLU A 36 0.85 8.16 -11.32
C GLU A 36 0.78 9.58 -11.87
N ALA A 37 1.03 10.60 -11.05
CA ALA A 37 1.00 11.99 -11.47
C ALA A 37 1.98 12.29 -12.62
N VAL A 38 3.21 11.77 -12.53
CA VAL A 38 4.23 11.94 -13.58
C VAL A 38 3.79 11.27 -14.89
N HIS A 39 3.27 10.04 -14.83
CA HIS A 39 2.82 9.35 -16.05
C HIS A 39 1.60 10.01 -16.68
N VAL A 40 0.66 10.49 -15.87
CA VAL A 40 -0.49 11.26 -16.37
C VAL A 40 -0.01 12.53 -17.07
N GLN A 41 0.94 13.26 -16.48
CA GLN A 41 1.48 14.47 -17.09
C GLN A 41 2.14 14.18 -18.45
N VAL A 42 3.02 13.17 -18.51
CA VAL A 42 3.68 12.75 -19.77
C VAL A 42 2.65 12.34 -20.82
N LEU A 43 1.60 11.62 -20.41
CA LEU A 43 0.53 11.20 -21.31
C LEU A 43 -0.25 12.40 -21.87
N VAL A 44 -0.61 13.35 -21.02
CA VAL A 44 -1.31 14.59 -21.41
C VAL A 44 -0.46 15.42 -22.37
N GLU A 45 0.83 15.59 -22.07
CA GLU A 45 1.77 16.32 -22.96
C GLU A 45 1.89 15.64 -24.33
N SER A 46 1.88 14.29 -24.38
CA SER A 46 1.92 13.56 -25.65
C SER A 46 0.66 13.70 -26.52
N MET A 47 -0.46 14.14 -25.93
CA MET A 47 -1.76 14.33 -26.59
C MET A 47 -2.09 15.80 -26.83
N THR A 48 -1.08 16.67 -26.84
CA THR A 48 -1.26 18.11 -27.03
C THR A 48 -2.11 18.40 -28.28
N GLY A 49 -3.23 19.10 -28.09
CA GLY A 49 -4.18 19.46 -29.16
C GLY A 49 -5.44 18.58 -29.24
N GLN A 50 -5.54 17.52 -28.43
CA GLN A 50 -6.75 16.71 -28.33
C GLN A 50 -7.79 17.32 -27.37
N ASN A 51 -9.07 16.99 -27.58
CA ASN A 51 -10.15 17.42 -26.71
C ASN A 51 -10.05 16.76 -25.32
N HIS A 52 -10.50 17.47 -24.29
CA HIS A 52 -10.49 17.00 -22.89
C HIS A 52 -11.13 15.61 -22.69
N GLN A 53 -12.16 15.26 -23.46
CA GLN A 53 -12.79 13.94 -23.40
C GLN A 53 -11.86 12.80 -23.86
N ALA A 54 -11.05 13.04 -24.91
CA ALA A 54 -10.11 12.03 -25.40
C ALA A 54 -8.97 11.80 -24.41
N ILE A 55 -8.48 12.88 -23.79
CA ILE A 55 -7.46 12.82 -22.73
C ILE A 55 -7.99 12.05 -21.51
N ALA A 56 -9.22 12.32 -21.07
CA ALA A 56 -9.83 11.63 -19.95
C ALA A 56 -9.98 10.11 -20.20
N GLN A 57 -10.43 9.72 -21.39
CA GLN A 57 -10.55 8.31 -21.78
C GLN A 57 -9.20 7.58 -21.83
N ALA A 58 -8.12 8.29 -22.15
CA ALA A 58 -6.78 7.70 -22.16
C ALA A 58 -6.14 7.63 -20.76
N VAL A 59 -6.46 8.57 -19.86
CA VAL A 59 -5.97 8.60 -18.47
C VAL A 59 -6.71 7.61 -17.57
N GLU A 60 -8.01 7.41 -17.76
CA GLU A 60 -8.85 6.51 -16.96
C GLU A 60 -8.24 5.09 -16.76
N PRO A 61 -7.81 4.36 -17.82
CA PRO A 61 -7.21 3.03 -17.64
C PRO A 61 -5.88 3.08 -16.89
N LEU A 62 -5.13 4.18 -16.98
CA LEU A 62 -3.88 4.37 -16.26
C LEU A 62 -4.14 4.53 -14.77
N THR A 63 -5.04 5.45 -14.40
CA THR A 63 -5.47 5.67 -13.01
C THR A 63 -6.04 4.40 -12.38
N MET A 64 -6.84 3.63 -13.14
CA MET A 64 -7.38 2.36 -12.66
C MET A 64 -6.28 1.35 -12.29
N ARG A 65 -5.24 1.21 -13.13
CA ARG A 65 -4.09 0.32 -12.84
C ARG A 65 -3.33 0.76 -11.58
N TYR A 66 -3.08 2.06 -11.43
CA TYR A 66 -2.39 2.58 -10.24
C TYR A 66 -3.22 2.40 -8.96
N SER A 67 -4.54 2.58 -9.04
CA SER A 67 -5.46 2.32 -7.93
C SER A 67 -5.44 0.84 -7.50
N LEU A 68 -5.58 -0.08 -8.46
CA LEU A 68 -5.48 -1.52 -8.21
C LEU A 68 -4.12 -1.91 -7.60
N THR A 69 -3.04 -1.33 -8.10
CA THR A 69 -1.69 -1.60 -7.58
C THR A 69 -1.53 -1.11 -6.14
N ARG A 70 -2.09 0.05 -5.79
CA ARG A 70 -2.11 0.55 -4.40
C ARG A 70 -2.88 -0.37 -3.47
N TYR A 71 -4.06 -0.85 -3.90
CA TYR A 71 -4.82 -1.83 -3.11
C TYR A 71 -4.05 -3.15 -2.93
N ALA A 72 -3.41 -3.64 -3.98
CA ALA A 72 -2.58 -4.84 -3.91
C ALA A 72 -1.40 -4.67 -2.94
N LEU A 73 -0.70 -3.53 -2.97
CA LEU A 73 0.37 -3.23 -2.03
C LEU A 73 -0.13 -3.17 -0.58
N MET A 74 -1.28 -2.53 -0.35
CA MET A 74 -1.88 -2.48 0.98
C MET A 74 -2.21 -3.88 1.51
N ALA A 75 -2.75 -4.74 0.64
CA ALA A 75 -3.04 -6.14 0.96
C ALA A 75 -1.77 -6.92 1.30
N LEU A 76 -0.70 -6.77 0.51
CA LEU A 76 0.59 -7.41 0.76
C LEU A 76 1.21 -6.94 2.08
N ALA A 77 1.18 -5.64 2.37
CA ALA A 77 1.65 -5.07 3.63
C ALA A 77 0.88 -5.65 4.83
N MET A 78 -0.44 -5.77 4.72
CA MET A 78 -1.26 -6.41 5.76
C MET A 78 -0.91 -7.88 5.95
N VAL A 79 -0.78 -8.65 4.87
CA VAL A 79 -0.39 -10.07 4.92
C VAL A 79 0.98 -10.23 5.57
N TRP A 80 1.93 -9.35 5.24
CA TRP A 80 3.25 -9.35 5.85
C TRP A 80 3.19 -9.05 7.35
N SER A 81 2.43 -8.02 7.74
CA SER A 81 2.19 -7.66 9.14
C SER A 81 1.61 -8.84 9.94
N ILE A 82 0.58 -9.51 9.39
CA ILE A 82 -0.07 -10.68 9.99
C ILE A 82 0.92 -11.85 10.11
N SER A 83 1.74 -12.07 9.08
CA SER A 83 2.77 -13.13 9.08
C SER A 83 3.80 -12.90 10.19
N GLU A 84 4.32 -11.68 10.33
CA GLU A 84 5.25 -11.31 11.40
C GLU A 84 4.61 -11.41 12.78
N TYR A 85 3.33 -11.02 12.92
CA TYR A 85 2.56 -11.22 14.14
C TYR A 85 2.45 -12.71 14.50
N LYS A 86 2.02 -13.57 13.57
CA LYS A 86 1.88 -15.03 13.80
C LYS A 86 3.21 -15.68 14.17
N LYS A 87 4.30 -15.33 13.48
CA LYS A 87 5.66 -15.83 13.78
C LYS A 87 6.08 -15.46 15.20
N THR A 88 5.85 -14.21 15.59
CA THR A 88 6.25 -13.69 16.91
C THR A 88 5.40 -14.29 18.00
N LYS A 89 4.08 -14.40 17.78
CA LYS A 89 3.15 -15.09 18.68
C LYS A 89 3.59 -16.54 18.95
N LYS A 90 3.95 -17.29 17.90
CA LYS A 90 4.47 -18.67 18.02
C LYS A 90 5.76 -18.74 18.84
N LYS A 91 6.67 -17.78 18.71
CA LYS A 91 7.90 -17.72 19.52
C LYS A 91 7.62 -17.52 21.01
N PHE A 92 6.55 -16.83 21.36
CA PHE A 92 6.15 -16.61 22.74
C PHE A 92 5.30 -17.73 23.34
N GLY A 93 4.99 -18.79 22.58
CA GLY A 93 4.14 -19.90 23.04
C GLY A 93 2.69 -19.50 23.31
N LEU A 94 2.24 -18.40 22.69
CA LEU A 94 0.89 -17.83 22.82
C LEU A 94 -0.03 -18.25 21.67
#